data_AF-A0A0F7HL17-F1
#
_entry.id   AF-A0A0F7HL17-F1
#
_cell.length_a   1.000
_cell.length_b   1.000
_cell.length_c   1.000
_cell.angle_alpha   90.00
_cell.angle_beta   90.00
_cell.angle_gamma   90.00
#
_symmetry.space_group_name_H-M   'P 1'
#
loop_
_entity.id
_entity.type
_entity.pdbx_description
1 polymer ?
#
loop_
_entity_poly.entity_id
_entity_poly.type
_entity_poly.pdbx_seq_one_letter_code
_entity_poly.pdbx_strand_id
1 'polypeptide(L)' 'MIFRIIVGTIVLILFSGPFIIKIRKEYQENHRVSKWSVFFLVLALLLWIGLLISFFGYIM' A
#
# COMPACT_ATOMS: atom_id res chain seq x y z
N MET A 1 18.32 -8.65 6.24
CA MET A 1 17.16 -8.14 7.00
C MET A 1 16.68 -6.78 6.48
N ILE A 2 17.53 -5.74 6.47
CA ILE A 2 17.21 -4.42 5.87
C ILE A 2 16.77 -4.51 4.40
N PHE A 3 17.41 -5.38 3.60
CA PHE A 3 17.06 -5.57 2.19
C PHE A 3 15.61 -6.07 2.00
N ARG A 4 15.07 -6.90 2.92
CA ARG A 4 13.67 -7.36 2.86
C ARG A 4 12.69 -6.22 3.13
N ILE A 5 13.01 -5.31 4.04
CA ILE A 5 12.19 -4.13 4.35
C ILE A 5 12.19 -3.19 3.14
N ILE A 6 13.37 -2.91 2.56
CA ILE A 6 13.50 -2.08 1.36
C ILE A 6 12.71 -2.67 0.20
N VAL A 7 12.86 -3.97 -0.08
CA VAL A 7 12.08 -4.66 -1.12
C VAL A 7 10.59 -4.61 -0.81
N GLY A 8 10.18 -4.81 0.43
CA GLY A 8 8.78 -4.69 0.87
C GLY A 8 8.19 -3.30 0.63
N THR A 9 8.94 -2.24 0.96
CA THR A 9 8.54 -0.85 0.70
C THR A 9 8.42 -0.58 -0.80
N ILE A 10 9.38 -1.06 -1.60
CA ILE A 10 9.38 -0.90 -3.06
C ILE A 10 8.16 -1.59 -3.67
N VAL A 11 7.84 -2.82 -3.24
CA VAL A 11 6.63 -3.54 -3.68
C VAL A 11 5.37 -2.76 -3.32
N LEU A 12 5.30 -2.20 -2.11
CA LEU A 12 4.18 -1.37 -1.68
C LEU A 12 4.00 -0.14 -2.59
N ILE A 13 5.09 0.55 -2.91
CA ILE A 13 5.08 1.74 -3.77
C ILE A 13 4.70 1.35 -5.20
N LEU A 14 5.25 0.26 -5.73
CA LEU A 14 4.92 -0.24 -7.07
C LEU A 14 3.48 -0.72 -7.20
N PHE A 15 2.89 -1.23 -6.12
CA PHE A 15 1.49 -1.64 -6.10
C PHE A 15 0.55 -0.45 -5.92
N SER A 16 0.90 0.45 -5.00
CA SER A 16 0.08 1.62 -4.64
C SER A 16 0.16 2.73 -5.68
N GLY A 17 1.30 2.92 -6.33
CA GLY A 17 1.55 3.95 -7.35
C GLY A 17 0.54 3.92 -8.51
N PRO A 18 0.43 2.83 -9.29
CA PRO A 18 -0.55 2.73 -10.38
C PRO A 18 -1.99 2.79 -9.85
N PHE A 19 -2.25 2.30 -8.63
CA PHE A 19 -3.56 2.41 -7.99
C PHE A 19 -3.94 3.86 -7.70
N ILE A 20 -3.02 4.64 -7.13
CA ILE A 20 -3.19 6.07 -6.86
C ILE A 20 -3.36 6.85 -8.16
N ILE A 21 -2.56 6.54 -9.19
CA ILE A 21 -2.68 7.18 -10.51
C ILE A 21 -4.06 6.92 -11.10
N LYS A 22 -4.55 5.66 -11.03
CA LYS A 22 -5.89 5.28 -11.51
C LYS A 22 -6.99 6.01 -10.73
N ILE A 23 -6.90 6.04 -9.40
CA ILE A 23 -7.83 6.77 -8.53
C ILE A 23 -7.84 8.27 -8.87
N ARG A 24 -6.67 8.88 -9.06
CA ARG A 24 -6.54 10.31 -9.32
C ARG A 24 -7.16 10.68 -10.68
N LYS A 25 -6.96 9.83 -11.69
CA LYS A 25 -7.59 9.98 -13.00
C LYS A 25 -9.12 9.84 -12.92
N GLU A 26 -9.60 8.81 -12.21
CA GLU A 26 -11.03 8.56 -12.00
C GLU A 26 -11.71 9.69 -11.21
N TYR A 27 -10.99 10.29 -10.25
CA TYR A 27 -11.45 11.48 -9.54
C TYR A 27 -11.52 12.73 -10.42
N GLN A 28 -10.58 12.92 -11.35
CA GLN A 28 -10.64 14.05 -12.28
C GLN A 28 -11.75 13.91 -13.33
N GLU A 29 -12.04 12.68 -13.78
CA GLU A 29 -13.07 12.43 -14.78
C GLU A 29 -14.49 12.42 -14.20
N ASN A 30 -14.70 11.94 -12.97
CA ASN A 30 -16.05 11.73 -12.41
C ASN A 30 -16.29 12.37 -11.03
N HIS A 31 -15.31 13.06 -10.44
CA HIS A 31 -15.33 13.56 -9.05
C HIS A 31 -15.72 12.50 -7.98
N ARG A 32 -15.78 11.22 -8.36
CA ARG A 32 -16.11 10.11 -7.49
C ARG A 32 -14.89 9.22 -7.34
N VAL A 33 -14.37 9.20 -6.12
CA VAL A 33 -13.37 8.21 -5.73
C VAL A 33 -14.09 6.92 -5.36
N SER A 34 -13.70 5.80 -5.96
CA SER A 34 -14.23 4.50 -5.53
C SER A 34 -13.80 4.22 -4.09
N LYS A 35 -14.79 4.08 -3.19
CA LYS A 35 -14.56 3.72 -1.78
C LYS A 35 -13.75 2.43 -1.64
N TRP A 36 -13.91 1.51 -2.59
CA TRP A 36 -13.15 0.26 -2.67
C TRP A 36 -11.67 0.51 -2.92
N SER A 37 -11.32 1.43 -3.81
CA SER A 37 -9.92 1.74 -4.11
C SER A 37 -9.21 2.34 -2.90
N VAL A 38 -9.90 3.20 -2.13
CA VAL A 38 -9.39 3.72 -0.85
C VAL A 38 -9.25 2.59 0.18
N PHE A 39 -10.25 1.71 0.28
CA PHE A 39 -10.21 0.56 1.18
C PHE A 39 -9.02 -0.37 0.89
N PHE A 40 -8.76 -0.70 -0.38
CA PHE A 40 -7.61 -1.52 -0.78
C PHE A 40 -6.28 -0.87 -0.43
N LEU A 41 -6.18 0.46 -0.54
CA LEU A 41 -4.96 1.21 -0.23
C LEU A 41 -4.68 1.19 1.29
N VAL A 42 -5.73 1.39 2.10
CA VAL A 42 -5.64 1.29 3.56
C VAL A 42 -5.32 -0.14 4.00
N LEU A 43 -5.95 -1.14 3.39
CA LEU A 43 -5.68 -2.55 3.67
C LEU A 43 -4.24 -2.94 3.32
N ALA A 44 -3.72 -2.47 2.18
CA ALA A 44 -2.32 -2.69 1.79
C ALA A 44 -1.35 -2.07 2.80
N LEU A 45 -1.65 -0.87 3.31
CA LEU A 45 -0.86 -0.22 4.35
C LEU A 45 -0.87 -1.04 5.66
N LEU A 46 -2.04 -1.52 6.08
CA LEU A 46 -2.20 -2.36 7.28
C LEU A 46 -1.45 -3.69 7.15
N LEU A 47 -1.52 -4.34 6.00
CA LEU A 47 -0.78 -5.58 5.73
C LEU A 47 0.73 -5.35 5.79
N TRP A 48 1.20 -4.20 5.30
CA TRP A 48 2.62 -3.85 5.37
C TRP A 48 3.08 -3.57 6.81
N ILE A 49 2.27 -2.85 7.59
CA ILE A 49 2.50 -2.64 9.02
C ILE A 49 2.51 -3.98 9.77
N GLY A 50 1.57 -4.89 9.46
CA GLY A 50 1.55 -6.24 10.02
C GLY A 50 2.81 -7.03 9.68
N LEU A 51 3.33 -6.89 8.46
CA LEU A 51 4.61 -7.46 8.04
C LEU A 51 5.78 -6.90 8.86
N LEU A 52 5.81 -5.60 9.12
CA LEU A 52 6.82 -4.99 10.00
C LEU A 52 6.71 -5.51 11.43
N ILE A 53 5.51 -5.55 12.00
CA ILE A 53 5.29 -6.01 13.38
C ILE A 53 5.69 -7.47 13.53
N SER A 54 5.29 -8.33 12.58
CA SER A 54 5.66 -9.74 12.57
C SER A 54 7.17 -9.92 12.45
N PHE A 55 7.83 -9.04 11.69
CA PHE A 55 9.29 -9.04 11.56
C PHE A 55 10.02 -8.61 12.85
N PHE A 56 9.55 -7.54 13.51
CA PHE A 56 10.11 -7.11 14.80
C PHE A 56 9.81 -8.11 15.91
N GLY A 57 8.62 -8.71 15.92
CA GLY A 57 8.21 -9.73 16.89
C GLY A 57 8.89 -11.08 16.70
N TYR A 58 9.39 -11.40 15.51
CA TYR A 58 10.22 -12.60 15.26
C TYR A 58 11.70 -12.40 15.67
N ILE A 59 12.15 -11.15 15.78
CA ILE A 59 13.51 -10.79 16.18
C ILE A 59 13.66 -10.72 17.71
N MET A 60 12.57 -10.50 18.44
CA MET A 60 12.51 -10.47 19.92
C MET A 60 12.25 -11.87 20.48
#